data_AF-A0AAD5VGX2-F1
#
_entry.id   AF-A0AAD5VGX2-F1
#
_cell.length_a   1.000
_cell.length_b   1.000
_cell.length_c   1.000
_cell.angle_alpha   90.00
_cell.angle_beta   90.00
_cell.angle_gamma   90.00
#
_symmetry.space_group_name_H-M   'P 1'
#
loop_
_entity.id
_entity.type
_entity.pdbx_description
1 polymer ?
#
loop_
_entity_poly.entity_id
_entity_poly.type
_entity_poly.pdbx_seq_one_letter_code
_entity_poly.pdbx_strand_id
1 'polypeptide(L)'
;MASTYPPPQTMKLLLEVDRNIIEAYFTKLSSGNFSSLVVDNQGDLLKRPLEVIEFLSGEDGESYAQHIIQTLLVVEGEPHGHQVIEGAVEDILTYIRRGGVNFRSGCIGVLFAILDEGEKQSGPTLTTIYSALVCEYLDVSPVSPERLLRALSRLVPLQSGVASSVPHACILSMIRVAASCDTLSSEVTEVVRKVQQTGGRHIRRRCEQFLTISVDHSALRNILSHTKSSSLPDFLVALEAYSAEQRPSTSGSSSVPTSPERSSSRLSQSTTTSKLRYAAYDPPKVTSKLRRLSTSSSHSNSTVGIHRRDSEESLSRTFTPGELALAAGRPQLEELSKSPKFSTPLLPTVQIIDEDELASRVDLIAFDSPFLTDPPGPSSIASSVIEPDFEKLWDALAKGNSRGWCESAIEEVVRRLQGMKDRRMTVKPADQSPFQGDLKILIYTSSGESVDHQPSAALRLKESDDESCLWHLRCIDEELRKDIKSLLTDS
;
A
#
# COMPACT_ATOMS: atom_id res chain seq x y z
N MET A 1 -15.45 23.79 -15.08
CA MET A 1 -16.20 24.81 -14.31
C MET A 1 -15.24 25.40 -13.30
N ALA A 2 -15.04 26.73 -13.29
CA ALA A 2 -14.19 27.37 -12.31
C ALA A 2 -14.78 27.17 -10.91
N SER A 3 -13.94 26.75 -9.96
CA SER A 3 -14.31 26.54 -8.55
C SER A 3 -14.94 27.81 -7.97
N THR A 4 -16.25 27.81 -7.76
CA THR A 4 -17.05 28.92 -7.22
C THR A 4 -16.92 29.06 -5.69
N TYR A 5 -15.79 28.66 -5.12
CA TYR A 5 -15.57 28.66 -3.69
C TYR A 5 -14.71 29.87 -3.26
N PRO A 6 -15.06 30.55 -2.15
CA PRO A 6 -14.31 31.72 -1.71
C PRO A 6 -12.87 31.32 -1.34
N PRO A 7 -11.83 32.06 -1.74
CA PRO A 7 -10.46 31.72 -1.40
C PRO A 7 -10.25 31.75 0.14
N PRO A 8 -9.24 31.06 0.68
CA PRO A 8 -9.02 30.95 2.14
C PRO A 8 -8.95 32.30 2.86
N GLN A 9 -8.38 33.33 2.23
CA GLN A 9 -8.33 34.68 2.77
C GLN A 9 -9.74 35.31 2.93
N THR A 10 -10.64 35.05 1.98
CA THR A 10 -12.02 35.51 2.06
C THR A 10 -12.77 34.80 3.16
N MET A 11 -12.53 33.50 3.38
CA MET A 11 -13.16 32.78 4.49
C MET A 11 -12.74 33.34 5.84
N LYS A 12 -11.46 33.65 6.02
CA LYS A 12 -10.96 34.28 7.23
C LYS A 12 -11.63 35.64 7.48
N LEU A 13 -11.73 36.48 6.44
CA LEU A 13 -12.43 37.76 6.53
C LEU A 13 -13.90 37.59 6.90
N LEU A 14 -14.59 36.64 6.27
CA LEU A 14 -16.00 36.34 6.55
C LEU A 14 -16.19 35.83 7.98
N LEU A 15 -15.28 35.01 8.50
CA LEU A 15 -15.28 34.54 9.89
C LEU A 15 -15.11 35.71 10.89
N GLU A 16 -14.26 36.68 10.56
CA GLU A 16 -14.07 37.90 11.35
C GLU A 16 -15.29 38.83 11.32
N VAL A 17 -16.05 38.83 10.22
CA VAL A 17 -17.26 39.65 10.07
C VAL A 17 -18.47 39.01 10.76
N ASP A 18 -18.78 37.76 10.44
CA ASP A 18 -19.90 37.00 10.99
C ASP A 18 -19.69 35.48 10.83
N ARG A 19 -19.43 34.81 11.95
CA ARG A 19 -19.25 33.35 12.02
C ARG A 19 -20.44 32.57 11.46
N ASN A 20 -21.67 33.09 11.61
CA ASN A 20 -22.88 32.41 11.13
C ASN A 20 -22.89 32.26 9.60
N ILE A 21 -22.21 33.15 8.86
CA ILE A 21 -22.10 33.04 7.40
C ILE A 21 -21.30 31.79 7.02
N ILE A 22 -20.19 31.53 7.71
CA ILE A 22 -19.36 30.35 7.46
C ILE A 22 -20.07 29.08 7.95
N GLU A 23 -20.77 29.11 9.08
CA GLU A 23 -21.56 27.97 9.57
C GLU A 23 -22.72 27.63 8.64
N ALA A 24 -23.43 28.63 8.12
CA ALA A 24 -24.47 28.42 7.12
C ALA A 24 -23.90 27.86 5.80
N TYR A 25 -22.72 28.34 5.40
CA TYR A 25 -21.99 27.81 4.25
C TYR A 25 -21.54 26.36 4.47
N PHE A 26 -20.99 26.02 5.63
CA PHE A 26 -20.62 24.67 6.02
C PHE A 26 -21.84 23.74 6.04
N THR A 27 -22.93 24.16 6.66
CA THR A 27 -24.19 23.41 6.68
C THR A 27 -24.70 23.15 5.27
N LYS A 28 -24.59 24.14 4.37
CA LYS A 28 -24.96 23.98 2.96
C LYS A 28 -24.02 23.03 2.21
N LEU A 29 -22.72 23.04 2.49
CA LEU A 29 -21.76 22.09 1.93
C LEU A 29 -22.08 20.66 2.39
N SER A 30 -22.28 20.47 3.69
CA SER A 30 -22.60 19.17 4.29
C SER A 30 -24.00 18.68 3.91
N SER A 31 -24.95 19.57 3.60
CA SER A 31 -26.29 19.16 3.12
C SER A 31 -26.34 18.98 1.60
N GLY A 32 -25.27 19.31 0.88
CA GLY A 32 -25.22 19.16 -0.56
C GLY A 32 -25.20 17.68 -0.95
N ASN A 33 -25.97 17.30 -1.97
CA ASN A 33 -25.89 15.96 -2.54
C ASN A 33 -24.51 15.76 -3.19
N PHE A 34 -23.53 15.28 -2.41
CA PHE A 34 -22.20 14.89 -2.89
C PHE A 34 -22.30 13.90 -4.05
N SER A 35 -23.39 13.13 -4.13
CA SER A 35 -23.68 12.15 -5.18
C SER A 35 -23.79 12.75 -6.59
N SER A 36 -24.06 14.06 -6.74
CA SER A 36 -24.13 14.70 -8.06
C SER A 36 -22.75 15.11 -8.61
N LEU A 37 -21.73 15.19 -7.75
CA LEU A 37 -20.37 15.48 -8.14
C LEU A 37 -19.65 14.15 -8.39
N VAL A 38 -20.04 13.49 -9.48
CA VAL A 38 -19.29 12.37 -10.08
C VAL A 38 -18.00 12.97 -10.66
N VAL A 39 -17.10 13.38 -9.78
CA VAL A 39 -15.76 13.83 -10.13
C VAL A 39 -14.86 12.61 -9.95
N ASP A 40 -14.02 12.34 -10.95
CA ASP A 40 -13.02 11.26 -10.97
C ASP A 40 -11.99 11.32 -9.82
N ASN A 41 -12.15 12.24 -8.85
CA ASN A 41 -11.22 12.46 -7.75
C ASN A 41 -11.98 12.69 -6.43
N GLN A 42 -12.36 11.61 -5.75
CA GLN A 42 -13.01 11.66 -4.43
C GLN A 42 -12.19 12.45 -3.39
N GLY A 43 -10.85 12.48 -3.53
CA GLY A 43 -9.97 13.24 -2.64
C GLY A 43 -10.24 14.75 -2.64
N ASP A 44 -10.68 15.32 -3.77
CA ASP A 44 -10.96 16.76 -3.85
C ASP A 44 -12.28 17.15 -3.19
N LEU A 45 -13.20 16.19 -2.96
CA LEU A 45 -14.53 16.46 -2.40
C LEU A 45 -14.46 16.90 -0.93
N LEU A 46 -13.57 16.28 -0.14
CA LEU A 46 -13.44 16.58 1.29
C LEU A 46 -12.49 17.72 1.59
N LYS A 47 -11.57 18.03 0.68
CA LYS A 47 -10.59 19.10 0.89
C LYS A 47 -11.25 20.42 1.29
N ARG A 48 -12.33 20.78 0.61
CA ARG A 48 -13.01 22.04 0.86
C ARG A 48 -13.79 22.08 2.19
N PRO A 49 -14.63 21.09 2.53
CA PRO A 49 -15.20 20.98 3.87
C PRO A 49 -14.14 21.00 4.97
N LEU A 50 -13.02 20.28 4.82
CA LEU A 50 -11.96 20.25 5.82
C LEU A 50 -11.33 21.63 6.05
N GLU A 51 -11.02 22.38 4.97
CA GLU A 51 -10.58 23.78 5.10
C GLU A 51 -11.57 24.63 5.91
N VAL A 52 -12.87 24.50 5.65
CA VAL A 52 -13.92 25.24 6.38
C VAL A 52 -13.96 24.86 7.85
N ILE A 53 -13.81 23.59 8.17
CA ILE A 53 -13.76 23.08 9.54
C ILE A 53 -12.55 23.65 10.29
N GLU A 54 -11.38 23.69 9.66
CA GLU A 54 -10.17 24.29 10.25
C GLU A 54 -10.42 25.75 10.65
N PHE A 55 -11.05 26.54 9.78
CA PHE A 55 -11.39 27.94 10.08
C PHE A 55 -12.45 28.07 11.18
N LEU A 56 -13.50 27.25 11.16
CA LEU A 56 -14.59 27.32 12.14
C LEU A 56 -14.15 26.93 13.55
N SER A 57 -13.29 25.92 13.66
CA SER A 57 -12.87 25.37 14.94
C SER A 57 -11.68 26.11 15.54
N GLY A 58 -10.80 26.70 14.72
CA GLY A 58 -9.64 27.45 15.22
C GLY A 58 -8.75 26.60 16.13
N GLU A 59 -8.60 27.00 17.39
CA GLU A 59 -7.84 26.26 18.42
C GLU A 59 -8.70 25.31 19.28
N ASP A 60 -10.01 25.21 19.00
CA ASP A 60 -10.91 24.29 19.68
C ASP A 60 -10.91 22.91 19.01
N GLY A 61 -10.16 21.99 19.59
CA GLY A 61 -10.05 20.61 19.11
C GLY A 61 -11.33 19.79 19.26
N GLU A 62 -12.17 20.10 20.25
CA GLU A 62 -13.43 19.39 20.46
C GLU A 62 -14.41 19.72 19.34
N SER A 63 -14.56 21.02 19.03
CA SER A 63 -15.35 21.47 17.89
C SER A 63 -14.83 20.89 16.57
N TYR A 64 -13.52 20.83 16.37
CA TYR A 64 -12.90 20.26 15.16
C TYR A 64 -13.28 18.78 14.98
N ALA A 65 -13.15 17.97 16.04
CA ALA A 65 -13.53 16.56 16.03
C ALA A 65 -15.02 16.36 15.69
N GLN A 66 -15.91 17.14 16.31
CA GLN A 66 -17.36 17.04 16.06
C GLN A 66 -17.70 17.32 14.59
N HIS A 67 -17.12 18.38 14.02
CA HIS A 67 -17.36 18.73 12.62
C HIS A 67 -16.80 17.67 11.65
N ILE A 68 -15.60 17.13 11.90
CA ILE A 68 -15.05 16.03 11.08
C ILE A 68 -16.00 14.85 11.07
N ILE A 69 -16.44 14.40 12.25
CA ILE A 69 -17.31 13.24 12.37
C ILE A 69 -18.61 13.48 11.63
N GLN A 70 -19.22 14.67 11.78
CA GLN A 70 -20.43 15.02 11.07
C GLN A 70 -20.23 14.99 9.55
N THR A 71 -19.13 15.55 9.05
CA THR A 71 -18.82 15.57 7.61
C THR A 71 -18.53 14.17 7.06
N LEU A 72 -17.72 13.37 7.75
CA LEU A 72 -17.42 12.01 7.33
C LEU A 72 -18.66 11.11 7.37
N LEU A 73 -19.52 11.22 8.38
CA LEU A 73 -20.77 10.45 8.44
C LEU A 73 -21.70 10.76 7.26
N VAL A 74 -21.75 12.02 6.81
CA VAL A 74 -22.53 12.40 5.62
C VAL A 74 -21.92 11.80 4.36
N VAL A 75 -20.59 11.90 4.19
CA VAL A 75 -19.91 11.46 2.97
C VAL A 75 -19.87 9.93 2.86
N GLU A 76 -19.69 9.23 3.98
CA GLU A 76 -19.60 7.77 4.04
C GLU A 76 -20.97 7.08 4.15
N GLY A 77 -22.03 7.82 4.52
CA GLY A 77 -23.39 7.28 4.60
C GLY A 77 -24.01 6.92 3.25
N GLU A 78 -23.39 7.33 2.15
CA GLU A 78 -23.81 6.95 0.81
C GLU A 78 -23.43 5.49 0.50
N PRO A 79 -24.28 4.72 -0.22
CA PRO A 79 -24.08 3.29 -0.48
C PRO A 79 -22.83 2.96 -1.32
N HIS A 80 -22.10 3.97 -1.79
CA HIS A 80 -20.87 3.83 -2.57
C HIS A 80 -19.61 4.19 -1.75
N GLY A 81 -19.77 4.62 -0.48
CA GLY A 81 -18.71 5.09 0.42
C GLY A 81 -17.81 4.00 1.01
N HIS A 82 -17.55 2.91 0.28
CA HIS A 82 -16.76 1.77 0.77
C HIS A 82 -15.24 1.95 0.60
N GLN A 83 -14.79 3.13 0.17
CA GLN A 83 -13.37 3.43 -0.04
C GLN A 83 -12.88 4.42 1.00
N VAL A 84 -11.64 4.21 1.44
CA VAL A 84 -10.94 5.15 2.32
C VAL A 84 -10.57 6.38 1.51
N ILE A 85 -10.95 7.57 1.99
CA ILE A 85 -10.57 8.83 1.36
C ILE A 85 -9.18 9.21 1.88
N GLU A 86 -8.13 8.66 1.27
CA GLU A 86 -6.74 8.75 1.74
C GLU A 86 -6.28 10.19 2.00
N GLY A 87 -6.58 11.12 1.09
CA GLY A 87 -6.23 12.54 1.25
C GLY A 87 -6.87 13.18 2.50
N ALA A 88 -8.11 12.81 2.82
CA ALA A 88 -8.78 13.30 4.03
C ALA A 88 -8.14 12.70 5.30
N VAL A 89 -7.76 11.42 5.28
CA VAL A 89 -7.01 10.80 6.40
C VAL A 89 -5.70 11.55 6.64
N GLU A 90 -4.94 11.82 5.59
CA GLU A 90 -3.66 12.52 5.68
C GLU A 90 -3.82 13.96 6.19
N ASP A 91 -4.75 14.72 5.62
CA ASP A 91 -5.02 16.11 6.00
C ASP A 91 -5.44 16.22 7.48
N ILE A 92 -6.39 15.38 7.91
CA ILE A 92 -6.90 15.36 9.29
C ILE A 92 -5.79 14.97 10.28
N LEU A 93 -5.08 13.87 10.03
CA LEU A 93 -4.01 13.43 10.93
C LEU A 93 -2.87 14.45 11.00
N THR A 94 -2.54 15.09 9.88
CA THR A 94 -1.53 16.15 9.83
C THR A 94 -1.95 17.39 10.60
N TYR A 95 -3.21 17.81 10.48
CA TYR A 95 -3.75 18.95 11.21
C TYR A 95 -3.75 18.69 12.72
N ILE A 96 -4.22 17.52 13.15
CA ILE A 96 -4.19 17.11 14.56
C ILE A 96 -2.76 17.14 15.11
N ARG A 97 -1.79 16.54 14.41
CA ARG A 97 -0.38 16.53 14.83
C ARG A 97 0.23 17.93 14.98
N ARG A 98 -0.13 18.85 14.08
CA ARG A 98 0.35 20.24 14.09
C ARG A 98 -0.30 21.11 15.17
N GLY A 99 -1.53 20.76 15.60
CA GLY A 99 -2.26 21.48 16.63
C GLY A 99 -1.53 21.51 17.98
N GLY A 100 -1.84 22.50 18.83
CA GLY A 100 -1.29 22.59 20.18
C GLY A 100 -1.73 21.44 21.10
N VAL A 101 -1.09 21.28 22.27
CA VAL A 101 -1.40 20.19 23.22
C VAL A 101 -2.87 20.20 23.64
N ASN A 102 -3.43 21.37 23.94
CA ASN A 102 -4.84 21.52 24.34
C ASN A 102 -5.79 21.13 23.20
N PHE A 103 -5.51 21.60 21.98
CA PHE A 103 -6.25 21.24 20.77
C PHE A 103 -6.25 19.71 20.58
N ARG A 104 -5.07 19.08 20.60
CA ARG A 104 -4.94 17.63 20.45
C ARG A 104 -5.71 16.89 21.54
N SER A 105 -5.54 17.27 22.79
CA SER A 105 -6.22 16.61 23.91
C SER A 105 -7.74 16.68 23.77
N GLY A 106 -8.31 17.85 23.42
CA GLY A 106 -9.75 18.00 23.18
C GLY A 106 -10.23 17.16 21.99
N CYS A 107 -9.50 17.23 20.87
CA CYS A 107 -9.83 16.47 19.66
C CYS A 107 -9.82 14.95 19.90
N ILE A 108 -8.75 14.43 20.50
CA ILE A 108 -8.61 13.01 20.84
C ILE A 108 -9.67 12.59 21.86
N GLY A 109 -9.95 13.40 22.87
CA GLY A 109 -10.97 13.11 23.88
C GLY A 109 -12.35 12.90 23.27
N VAL A 110 -12.78 13.78 22.36
CA VAL A 110 -14.06 13.66 21.66
C VAL A 110 -14.09 12.45 20.72
N LEU A 111 -13.05 12.26 19.90
CA LEU A 111 -12.96 11.14 18.96
C LEU A 111 -13.01 9.78 19.70
N PHE A 112 -12.30 9.65 20.82
CA PHE A 112 -12.27 8.41 21.59
C PHE A 112 -13.55 8.19 22.40
N ALA A 113 -14.20 9.25 22.90
CA ALA A 113 -15.51 9.12 23.53
C ALA A 113 -16.55 8.57 22.55
N ILE A 114 -16.60 9.12 21.33
CA ILE A 114 -17.54 8.67 20.29
C ILE A 114 -17.22 7.24 19.82
N LEU A 115 -15.94 6.89 19.70
CA LEU A 115 -15.51 5.52 19.41
C LEU A 115 -16.01 4.53 20.47
N ASP A 116 -15.88 4.88 21.75
CA ASP A 116 -16.27 4.01 22.87
C ASP A 116 -17.79 3.88 23.05
N GLU A 117 -18.56 4.93 22.76
CA GLU A 117 -20.03 4.90 22.78
C GLU A 117 -20.58 3.86 21.79
N GLY A 118 -19.93 3.66 20.63
CA GLY A 118 -20.23 2.58 19.70
C GLY A 118 -21.63 2.63 19.07
N GLU A 119 -22.36 3.74 19.20
CA GLU A 119 -23.75 3.87 18.71
C GLU A 119 -23.85 4.22 17.23
N LYS A 120 -22.80 4.77 16.62
CA LYS A 120 -22.81 5.27 15.24
C LYS A 120 -21.95 4.40 14.33
N GLN A 121 -22.50 4.02 13.18
CA GLN A 121 -21.74 3.35 12.12
C GLN A 121 -20.61 4.28 11.67
N SER A 122 -19.38 3.92 12.02
CA SER A 122 -18.20 4.63 11.56
C SER A 122 -17.81 4.08 10.19
N GLY A 123 -17.70 4.94 9.18
CA GLY A 123 -17.26 4.51 7.87
C GLY A 123 -15.75 4.21 7.82
N PRO A 124 -15.25 3.76 6.65
CA PRO A 124 -13.88 3.26 6.50
C PRO A 124 -12.80 4.31 6.78
N THR A 125 -13.01 5.56 6.35
CA THR A 125 -12.09 6.69 6.55
C THR A 125 -12.01 7.05 8.03
N LEU A 126 -13.16 7.22 8.69
CA LEU A 126 -13.19 7.53 10.13
C LEU A 126 -12.59 6.39 10.96
N THR A 127 -12.86 5.14 10.61
CA THR A 127 -12.28 3.96 11.26
C THR A 127 -10.76 3.90 11.10
N THR A 128 -10.24 4.28 9.92
CA THR A 128 -8.79 4.39 9.67
C THR A 128 -8.16 5.49 10.52
N ILE A 129 -8.83 6.65 10.63
CA ILE A 129 -8.40 7.76 11.50
C ILE A 129 -8.36 7.30 12.96
N TYR A 130 -9.40 6.62 13.46
CA TYR A 130 -9.39 6.06 14.82
C TYR A 130 -8.22 5.11 15.03
N SER A 131 -7.99 4.17 14.11
CA SER A 131 -6.89 3.20 14.22
C SER A 131 -5.53 3.89 14.32
N ALA A 132 -5.29 4.92 13.51
CA ALA A 132 -4.04 5.70 13.54
C ALA A 132 -3.89 6.50 14.85
N LEU A 133 -4.94 7.21 15.27
CA LEU A 133 -4.92 8.04 16.47
C LEU A 133 -4.80 7.21 17.74
N VAL A 134 -5.45 6.05 17.82
CA VAL A 134 -5.31 5.13 18.95
C VAL A 134 -3.88 4.62 19.06
N CYS A 135 -3.18 4.36 17.95
CA CYS A 135 -1.77 3.95 18.03
C CYS A 135 -0.85 5.06 18.54
N GLU A 136 -1.09 6.29 18.09
CA GLU A 136 -0.21 7.43 18.34
C GLU A 136 -0.45 8.09 19.71
N TYR A 137 -1.71 8.15 20.15
CA TYR A 137 -2.17 8.92 21.32
C TYR A 137 -2.74 8.06 22.45
N LEU A 138 -2.48 6.74 22.46
CA LEU A 138 -2.97 5.84 23.52
C LEU A 138 -2.59 6.33 24.93
N ASP A 139 -1.34 6.77 25.11
CA ASP A 139 -0.79 7.11 26.42
C ASP A 139 -1.35 8.41 27.00
N VAL A 140 -1.96 9.26 26.18
CA VAL A 140 -2.59 10.53 26.58
C VAL A 140 -4.12 10.45 26.52
N SER A 141 -4.67 9.28 26.24
CA SER A 141 -6.10 9.03 26.13
C SER A 141 -6.81 9.21 27.49
N PRO A 142 -7.96 9.91 27.55
CA PRO A 142 -8.82 9.88 28.72
C PRO A 142 -9.63 8.57 28.85
N VAL A 143 -9.71 7.77 27.78
CA VAL A 143 -10.42 6.49 27.73
C VAL A 143 -9.44 5.35 28.01
N SER A 144 -9.83 4.38 28.84
CA SER A 144 -8.96 3.25 29.20
C SER A 144 -8.63 2.37 27.98
N PRO A 145 -7.42 1.78 27.92
CA PRO A 145 -7.04 0.88 26.81
C PRO A 145 -8.02 -0.27 26.59
N GLU A 146 -8.60 -0.84 27.65
CA GLU A 146 -9.56 -1.96 27.54
C GLU A 146 -10.86 -1.54 26.86
N ARG A 147 -11.31 -0.29 27.12
CA ARG A 147 -12.49 0.30 26.49
C ARG A 147 -12.24 0.55 25.01
N LEU A 148 -11.09 1.15 24.67
CA LEU A 148 -10.68 1.38 23.28
C LEU A 148 -10.52 0.05 22.52
N LEU A 149 -9.92 -0.98 23.14
CA LEU A 149 -9.77 -2.29 22.53
C LEU A 149 -11.13 -2.94 22.24
N ARG A 150 -12.08 -2.85 23.19
CA ARG A 150 -13.44 -3.33 22.99
C ARG A 150 -14.13 -2.57 21.85
N ALA A 151 -14.01 -1.25 21.83
CA ALA A 151 -14.58 -0.40 20.79
C ALA A 151 -14.04 -0.76 19.40
N LEU A 152 -12.72 -0.86 19.24
CA LEU A 152 -12.08 -1.27 17.98
C LEU A 152 -12.52 -2.67 17.55
N SER A 153 -12.64 -3.62 18.50
CA SER A 153 -13.11 -4.98 18.18
C SER A 153 -14.51 -4.99 17.56
N ARG A 154 -15.40 -4.09 17.98
CA ARG A 154 -16.76 -3.95 17.41
C ARG A 154 -16.75 -3.37 16.00
N LEU A 155 -15.73 -2.58 15.64
CA LEU A 155 -15.59 -2.02 14.30
C LEU A 155 -15.11 -3.05 13.27
N VAL A 156 -14.25 -4.02 13.66
CA VAL A 156 -13.63 -4.95 12.69
C VAL A 156 -14.66 -5.74 11.86
N PRO A 157 -15.71 -6.36 12.44
CA PRO A 157 -16.71 -7.10 11.66
C PRO A 157 -17.48 -6.20 10.69
N LEU A 158 -17.75 -4.95 11.08
CA LEU A 158 -18.49 -3.99 10.25
C LEU A 158 -17.72 -3.63 8.97
N GLN A 159 -16.39 -3.71 9.02
CA GLN A 159 -15.51 -3.37 7.89
C GLN A 159 -15.13 -4.57 7.04
N SER A 160 -15.60 -5.79 7.35
CA SER A 160 -15.17 -7.02 6.66
C SER A 160 -15.69 -7.12 5.21
N GLY A 161 -16.73 -6.36 4.84
CA GLY A 161 -17.20 -6.23 3.44
C GLY A 161 -16.64 -5.00 2.71
N VAL A 162 -15.70 -4.29 3.32
CA VAL A 162 -15.11 -3.03 2.83
C VAL A 162 -13.65 -3.30 2.42
N ALA A 163 -12.98 -2.32 1.81
CA ALA A 163 -11.57 -2.41 1.41
C ALA A 163 -10.69 -3.10 2.48
N SER A 164 -9.91 -4.10 2.06
CA SER A 164 -9.14 -4.98 2.96
C SER A 164 -8.07 -4.25 3.81
N SER A 165 -7.76 -2.99 3.49
CA SER A 165 -6.87 -2.13 4.27
C SER A 165 -7.45 -1.67 5.61
N VAL A 166 -8.77 -1.48 5.73
CA VAL A 166 -9.38 -0.93 6.96
C VAL A 166 -9.38 -1.94 8.11
N PRO A 167 -9.87 -3.19 7.93
CA PRO A 167 -9.79 -4.18 8.99
C PRO A 167 -8.35 -4.46 9.42
N HIS A 168 -7.40 -4.36 8.48
CA HIS A 168 -5.98 -4.52 8.79
C HIS A 168 -5.47 -3.43 9.74
N ALA A 169 -5.74 -2.15 9.46
CA ALA A 169 -5.36 -1.04 10.32
C ALA A 169 -6.00 -1.17 11.72
N CYS A 170 -7.27 -1.58 11.77
CA CYS A 170 -7.96 -1.86 13.03
C CYS A 170 -7.26 -2.96 13.83
N ILE A 171 -6.99 -4.12 13.23
CA ILE A 171 -6.36 -5.24 13.93
C ILE A 171 -4.95 -4.85 14.42
N LEU A 172 -4.17 -4.14 13.60
CA LEU A 172 -2.87 -3.61 14.02
C LEU A 172 -2.98 -2.69 15.24
N SER A 173 -3.95 -1.75 15.22
CA SER A 173 -4.19 -0.89 16.38
C SER A 173 -4.64 -1.67 17.61
N MET A 174 -5.45 -2.71 17.44
CA MET A 174 -5.82 -3.62 18.53
C MET A 174 -4.61 -4.34 19.12
N ILE A 175 -3.66 -4.81 18.31
CA ILE A 175 -2.40 -5.40 18.82
C ILE A 175 -1.62 -4.36 19.64
N ARG A 176 -1.52 -3.12 19.14
CA ARG A 176 -0.84 -2.02 19.87
C ARG A 176 -1.50 -1.70 21.21
N VAL A 177 -2.84 -1.68 21.25
CA VAL A 177 -3.62 -1.40 22.47
C VAL A 177 -3.53 -2.55 23.46
N ALA A 178 -3.57 -3.80 22.99
CA ALA A 178 -3.44 -4.99 23.84
C ALA A 178 -2.16 -4.99 24.69
N ALA A 179 -1.10 -4.31 24.22
CA ALA A 179 0.16 -4.13 24.96
C ALA A 179 0.01 -3.34 26.25
N SER A 180 -1.00 -2.46 26.29
CA SER A 180 -1.28 -1.52 27.38
C SER A 180 -2.46 -1.97 28.23
N CYS A 181 -3.12 -3.08 27.86
CA CYS A 181 -4.15 -3.71 28.67
C CYS A 181 -3.52 -4.71 29.65
N ASP A 182 -3.98 -4.70 30.90
CA ASP A 182 -3.55 -5.71 31.89
C ASP A 182 -4.23 -7.06 31.67
N THR A 183 -5.49 -7.03 31.20
CA THR A 183 -6.28 -8.23 30.92
C THR A 183 -7.05 -8.06 29.61
N LEU A 184 -7.13 -9.14 28.83
CA LEU A 184 -7.87 -9.15 27.58
C LEU A 184 -9.28 -9.70 27.79
N SER A 185 -10.28 -8.92 27.38
CA SER A 185 -11.68 -9.37 27.42
C SER A 185 -11.89 -10.57 26.49
N SER A 186 -12.57 -11.60 26.98
CA SER A 186 -12.94 -12.77 26.17
C SER A 186 -13.80 -12.38 24.96
N GLU A 187 -14.65 -11.36 25.10
CA GLU A 187 -15.46 -10.75 24.03
C GLU A 187 -14.59 -10.36 22.82
N VAL A 188 -13.47 -9.66 23.07
CA VAL A 188 -12.54 -9.22 22.02
C VAL A 188 -11.94 -10.43 21.30
N THR A 189 -11.52 -11.45 22.05
CA THR A 189 -10.94 -12.66 21.46
C THR A 189 -11.95 -13.44 20.62
N GLU A 190 -13.22 -13.47 21.02
CA GLU A 190 -14.29 -14.13 20.27
C GLU A 190 -14.57 -13.39 18.96
N VAL A 191 -14.65 -12.06 19.01
CA VAL A 191 -14.86 -11.23 17.81
C VAL A 191 -13.70 -11.41 16.83
N VAL A 192 -12.44 -11.36 17.29
CA VAL A 192 -11.28 -11.57 16.42
C VAL A 192 -11.27 -12.98 15.81
N ARG A 193 -11.68 -14.02 16.55
CA ARG A 193 -11.84 -15.37 15.98
C ARG A 193 -12.93 -15.43 14.92
N LYS A 194 -14.05 -14.72 15.10
CA LYS A 194 -15.11 -14.64 14.07
C LYS A 194 -14.59 -13.96 12.81
N VAL A 195 -13.90 -12.83 12.95
CA VAL A 195 -13.25 -12.14 11.82
C VAL A 195 -12.20 -13.03 11.15
N GLN A 196 -11.45 -13.82 11.92
CA GLN A 196 -10.50 -14.80 11.38
C GLN A 196 -11.19 -15.92 10.56
N GLN A 197 -12.44 -16.25 10.85
CA GLN A 197 -13.18 -17.28 10.10
C GLN A 197 -13.75 -16.73 8.80
N THR A 198 -14.12 -15.45 8.76
CA THR A 198 -14.78 -14.82 7.60
C THR A 198 -13.83 -14.01 6.72
N GLY A 199 -12.71 -13.54 7.27
CA GLY A 199 -11.79 -12.63 6.58
C GLY A 199 -10.94 -13.32 5.52
N GLY A 200 -10.47 -12.52 4.55
CA GLY A 200 -9.45 -12.93 3.59
C GLY A 200 -8.15 -13.35 4.29
N ARG A 201 -7.29 -14.12 3.60
CA ARG A 201 -6.08 -14.74 4.21
C ARG A 201 -5.21 -13.73 4.96
N HIS A 202 -5.00 -12.55 4.40
CA HIS A 202 -4.20 -11.51 5.03
C HIS A 202 -4.80 -11.08 6.39
N ILE A 203 -6.12 -10.85 6.44
CA ILE A 203 -6.84 -10.56 7.69
C ILE A 203 -6.76 -11.73 8.66
N ARG A 204 -6.93 -12.97 8.20
CA ARG A 204 -6.81 -14.18 9.05
C ARG A 204 -5.44 -14.27 9.71
N ARG A 205 -4.36 -14.02 8.95
CA ARG A 205 -2.99 -13.99 9.46
C ARG A 205 -2.81 -12.91 10.52
N ARG A 206 -3.38 -11.71 10.33
CA ARG A 206 -3.32 -10.63 11.32
C ARG A 206 -4.15 -10.94 12.57
N CYS A 207 -5.32 -11.55 12.42
CA CYS A 207 -6.10 -12.06 13.55
C CYS A 207 -5.32 -13.13 14.34
N GLU A 208 -4.64 -14.05 13.66
CA GLU A 208 -3.80 -15.07 14.28
C GLU A 208 -2.62 -14.44 15.04
N GLN A 209 -1.95 -13.45 14.44
CA GLN A 209 -0.92 -12.65 15.10
C GLN A 209 -1.46 -11.97 16.35
N PHE A 210 -2.64 -11.34 16.28
CA PHE A 210 -3.30 -10.77 17.46
C PHE A 210 -3.55 -11.84 18.53
N LEU A 211 -4.16 -12.96 18.18
CA LEU A 211 -4.48 -14.03 19.15
C LEU A 211 -3.23 -14.64 19.80
N THR A 212 -2.12 -14.72 19.06
CA THR A 212 -0.85 -15.28 19.56
C THR A 212 -0.11 -14.29 20.44
N ILE A 213 0.10 -13.07 19.94
CA ILE A 213 0.96 -12.06 20.59
C ILE A 213 0.25 -11.44 21.80
N SER A 214 -1.08 -11.33 21.77
CA SER A 214 -1.83 -10.76 22.88
C SER A 214 -1.77 -11.61 24.17
N VAL A 215 -1.47 -12.92 24.06
CA VAL A 215 -1.23 -13.79 25.22
C VAL A 215 0.15 -13.55 25.84
N ASP A 216 1.13 -13.10 25.05
CA ASP A 216 2.49 -12.82 25.51
C ASP A 216 2.74 -11.30 25.60
N HIS A 217 2.29 -10.71 26.72
CA HIS A 217 2.51 -9.29 27.00
C HIS A 217 4.00 -8.89 27.02
N SER A 218 4.90 -9.82 27.32
CA SER A 218 6.34 -9.54 27.38
C SER A 218 6.94 -9.37 25.99
N ALA A 219 6.57 -10.26 25.06
CA ALA A 219 6.89 -10.14 23.65
C ALA A 219 6.35 -8.83 23.08
N LEU A 220 5.09 -8.50 23.37
CA LEU A 220 4.46 -7.31 22.83
C LEU A 220 5.12 -6.01 23.34
N ARG A 221 5.51 -5.96 24.63
CA ARG A 221 6.31 -4.85 25.16
C ARG A 221 7.69 -4.76 24.52
N ASN A 222 8.31 -5.90 24.21
CA ASN A 222 9.59 -5.94 23.49
C ASN A 222 9.45 -5.40 22.06
N ILE A 223 8.36 -5.73 21.35
CA ILE A 223 8.08 -5.17 20.03
C ILE A 223 7.96 -3.64 20.12
N LEU A 224 7.24 -3.14 21.13
CA LEU A 224 7.09 -1.70 21.34
C LEU A 224 8.40 -0.99 21.68
N SER A 225 9.28 -1.58 22.47
CA SER A 225 10.58 -0.97 22.76
C SER A 225 11.50 -0.90 21.53
N HIS A 226 11.24 -1.71 20.50
CA HIS A 226 11.96 -1.67 19.22
C HIS A 226 11.32 -0.71 18.20
N THR A 227 10.16 -0.13 18.48
CA THR A 227 9.53 0.85 17.59
C THR A 227 10.27 2.19 17.65
N LYS A 228 10.49 2.80 16.47
CA LYS A 228 11.16 4.10 16.36
C LYS A 228 10.24 5.26 16.76
N SER A 229 8.94 5.09 16.55
CA SER A 229 7.89 6.05 16.92
C SER A 229 6.61 5.31 17.32
N SER A 230 5.64 6.04 17.89
CA SER A 230 4.30 5.55 18.17
C SER A 230 3.39 5.45 16.95
N SER A 231 3.92 5.68 15.74
CA SER A 231 3.13 5.61 14.51
C SER A 231 2.84 4.16 14.10
N LEU A 232 1.70 3.97 13.43
CA LEU A 232 1.27 2.66 12.92
C LEU A 232 2.29 2.01 11.95
N PRO A 233 2.91 2.73 10.99
CA PRO A 233 3.89 2.14 10.08
C PRO A 233 5.14 1.60 10.80
N ASP A 234 5.68 2.36 11.77
CA ASP A 234 6.86 1.93 12.51
C ASP A 234 6.55 0.72 13.41
N PHE A 235 5.33 0.67 13.97
CA PHE A 235 4.86 -0.50 14.72
C PHE A 235 4.74 -1.75 13.83
N LEU A 236 4.21 -1.60 12.62
CA LEU A 236 4.08 -2.69 11.66
C LEU A 236 5.46 -3.28 11.30
N VAL A 237 6.45 -2.42 11.03
CA VAL A 237 7.82 -2.86 10.71
C VAL A 237 8.43 -3.66 11.87
N ALA A 238 8.27 -3.19 13.12
CA ALA A 238 8.77 -3.91 14.29
C ALA A 238 8.05 -5.26 14.49
N LEU A 239 6.72 -5.30 14.26
CA LEU A 239 5.92 -6.52 14.35
C LEU A 239 6.35 -7.58 13.31
N GLU A 240 6.70 -7.14 12.11
CA GLU A 240 7.17 -8.02 11.03
C GLU A 240 8.57 -8.55 11.30
N ALA A 241 9.48 -7.71 11.81
CA ALA A 241 10.80 -8.13 12.25
C ALA A 241 10.71 -9.22 13.35
N TYR A 242 9.86 -9.01 14.35
CA TYR A 242 9.61 -9.99 15.39
C TYR A 242 9.04 -11.32 14.85
N SER A 243 8.10 -11.22 13.91
CA SER A 243 7.52 -12.41 13.27
C SER A 243 8.55 -13.19 12.45
N ALA A 244 9.53 -12.51 11.86
CA ALA A 244 10.62 -13.13 11.11
C ALA A 244 11.59 -13.86 12.03
N GLU A 245 11.92 -13.28 13.20
CA GLU A 245 12.78 -13.90 14.21
C GLU A 245 12.12 -15.11 14.89
N GLN A 246 10.80 -15.08 15.10
CA GLN A 246 10.06 -16.17 15.71
C GLN A 246 9.94 -17.41 14.84
N ARG A 247 10.06 -17.29 13.51
CA ARG A 247 10.05 -18.46 12.65
C ARG A 247 11.27 -19.28 13.04
N PRO A 248 11.08 -20.43 13.72
CA PRO A 248 12.21 -21.24 14.15
C PRO A 248 12.97 -21.49 12.86
N SER A 249 14.21 -21.02 12.82
CA SER A 249 15.10 -21.36 11.74
C SER A 249 15.16 -22.87 11.79
N THR A 250 14.34 -23.51 10.96
CA THR A 250 14.54 -24.87 10.48
C THR A 250 15.75 -24.80 9.54
N SER A 251 16.84 -24.22 10.04
CA SER A 251 18.16 -24.81 9.95
C SER A 251 18.03 -26.24 10.45
N GLY A 252 17.48 -27.08 9.57
CA GLY A 252 18.09 -28.35 9.31
C GLY A 252 19.57 -28.07 9.32
N SER A 253 20.23 -28.72 10.27
CA SER A 253 21.66 -28.92 10.27
C SER A 253 22.02 -29.58 8.95
N SER A 254 22.11 -28.77 7.89
CA SER A 254 23.23 -28.85 6.98
C SER A 254 24.45 -28.54 7.84
N SER A 255 24.82 -29.54 8.62
CA SER A 255 26.19 -29.87 8.86
C SER A 255 26.83 -29.78 7.49
N VAL A 256 27.49 -28.66 7.23
CA VAL A 256 28.56 -28.62 6.24
C VAL A 256 29.38 -29.86 6.58
N PRO A 257 29.41 -30.89 5.71
CA PRO A 257 30.28 -32.02 5.98
C PRO A 257 31.67 -31.43 5.99
N THR A 258 32.26 -31.32 7.19
CA THR A 258 33.69 -31.14 7.37
C THR A 258 34.33 -32.21 6.53
N SER A 259 34.84 -31.77 5.38
CA SER A 259 35.60 -32.59 4.45
C SER A 259 36.70 -33.25 5.28
N PRO A 260 36.83 -34.60 5.26
CA PRO A 260 37.93 -35.24 5.94
C PRO A 260 39.23 -34.78 5.28
N GLU A 261 40.20 -34.40 6.10
CA GLU A 261 41.59 -34.18 5.70
C GLU A 261 42.06 -35.36 4.85
N ARG A 262 42.02 -35.22 3.52
CA ARG A 262 42.74 -36.12 2.62
C ARG A 262 44.13 -35.55 2.44
N SER A 263 45.05 -36.13 3.19
CA SER A 263 46.49 -36.16 2.95
C SER A 263 46.77 -36.20 1.44
N SER A 264 47.37 -35.11 0.96
CA SER A 264 47.86 -35.01 -0.41
C SER A 264 49.26 -35.59 -0.48
N SER A 265 49.36 -36.87 -0.85
CA SER A 265 50.53 -37.43 -1.51
C SER A 265 50.32 -37.39 -3.02
N ARG A 266 51.09 -36.52 -3.68
CA ARG A 266 51.69 -36.65 -5.02
C ARG A 266 51.13 -37.74 -5.97
N LEU A 267 50.59 -37.33 -7.12
CA LEU A 267 51.16 -37.49 -8.49
C LEU A 267 50.07 -37.53 -9.58
N SER A 268 50.20 -36.58 -10.52
CA SER A 268 50.03 -36.74 -11.97
C SER A 268 48.64 -36.87 -12.64
N GLN A 269 48.59 -36.24 -13.83
CA GLN A 269 47.62 -36.33 -14.95
C GLN A 269 46.39 -35.39 -14.85
N SER A 270 46.42 -34.16 -15.39
CA SER A 270 46.31 -33.78 -16.83
C SER A 270 45.10 -34.42 -17.54
N THR A 271 44.01 -33.66 -17.74
CA THR A 271 43.65 -33.03 -19.04
C THR A 271 42.32 -32.27 -18.99
N THR A 272 42.31 -31.10 -19.66
CA THR A 272 41.22 -30.34 -20.30
C THR A 272 40.13 -29.66 -19.44
N THR A 273 40.38 -28.37 -19.24
CA THR A 273 39.50 -27.34 -18.72
C THR A 273 38.46 -26.88 -19.77
N SER A 274 37.17 -27.12 -19.53
CA SER A 274 36.08 -26.38 -20.16
C SER A 274 35.82 -25.11 -19.32
N LYS A 275 36.41 -23.99 -19.76
CA LYS A 275 36.20 -22.65 -19.18
C LYS A 275 35.09 -21.95 -19.95
N LEU A 276 33.85 -22.08 -19.51
CA LEU A 276 32.83 -21.04 -19.70
C LEU A 276 32.83 -20.16 -18.44
N ARG A 277 33.89 -19.38 -18.30
CA ARG A 277 33.92 -18.25 -17.36
C ARG A 277 33.29 -17.08 -18.10
N TYR A 278 32.02 -16.80 -17.81
CA TYR A 278 31.48 -15.47 -18.05
C TYR A 278 32.34 -14.52 -17.21
N ALA A 279 33.25 -13.80 -17.85
CA ALA A 279 33.81 -12.60 -17.27
C ALA A 279 32.63 -11.62 -17.15
N ALA A 280 32.19 -11.35 -15.92
CA ALA A 280 31.25 -10.26 -15.68
C ALA A 280 31.81 -9.00 -16.34
N TYR A 281 30.96 -8.26 -17.05
CA TYR A 281 31.34 -7.05 -17.75
C TYR A 281 32.09 -6.12 -16.79
N ASP A 282 33.23 -5.58 -17.25
CA ASP A 282 33.97 -4.55 -16.52
C ASP A 282 33.00 -3.38 -16.23
N PRO A 283 32.83 -2.95 -14.97
CA PRO A 283 31.97 -1.82 -14.64
C PRO A 283 32.46 -0.56 -15.38
N PRO A 284 31.55 0.27 -15.91
CA PRO A 284 31.90 1.41 -16.76
C PRO A 284 32.90 2.32 -16.05
N LYS A 285 34.08 2.49 -16.67
CA LYS A 285 35.16 3.34 -16.15
C LYS A 285 34.66 4.77 -16.02
N VAL A 286 34.67 5.29 -14.80
CA VAL A 286 34.30 6.66 -14.48
C VAL A 286 35.23 7.60 -15.25
N THR A 287 34.71 8.26 -16.27
CA THR A 287 35.48 9.21 -17.07
C THR A 287 35.80 10.42 -16.21
N SER A 288 37.09 10.75 -16.10
CA SER A 288 37.56 11.92 -15.36
C SER A 288 36.96 13.18 -15.96
N LYS A 289 36.19 13.91 -15.16
CA LYS A 289 35.59 15.21 -15.52
C LYS A 289 36.66 16.13 -16.14
N LEU A 290 36.47 16.44 -17.42
CA LEU A 290 37.25 17.45 -18.14
C LEU A 290 37.11 18.80 -17.42
N ARG A 291 38.18 19.17 -16.72
CA ARG A 291 38.41 20.47 -16.11
C ARG A 291 38.39 21.51 -17.22
N ARG A 292 37.25 22.16 -17.44
CA ARG A 292 37.10 23.21 -18.44
C ARG A 292 37.79 24.47 -17.92
N LEU A 293 38.85 24.87 -18.62
CA LEU A 293 39.61 26.09 -18.41
C LEU A 293 38.69 27.31 -18.44
N SER A 294 38.87 28.15 -17.44
CA SER A 294 38.23 29.45 -17.26
C SER A 294 38.65 30.41 -18.37
N THR A 295 37.69 30.90 -19.14
CA THR A 295 37.85 32.12 -19.94
C THR A 295 37.17 33.27 -19.23
N SER A 296 38.03 34.15 -18.72
CA SER A 296 37.78 35.53 -18.32
C SER A 296 37.00 36.32 -19.37
N SER A 297 35.94 37.02 -18.93
CA SER A 297 35.43 38.20 -19.62
C SER A 297 34.99 39.27 -18.61
N SER A 298 35.72 40.37 -18.67
CA SER A 298 35.56 41.62 -17.93
C SER A 298 34.32 42.42 -18.34
N HIS A 299 33.91 43.31 -17.44
CA HIS A 299 33.11 44.54 -17.64
C HIS A 299 31.67 44.37 -18.16
N SER A 300 30.65 44.99 -17.57
CA SER A 300 30.55 46.43 -17.36
C SER A 300 29.54 46.82 -16.27
N ASN A 301 29.90 47.89 -15.54
CA ASN A 301 29.01 48.70 -14.71
C ASN A 301 27.85 49.29 -15.52
N SER A 302 26.64 49.25 -14.97
CA SER A 302 25.68 50.35 -15.12
C SER A 302 24.70 50.37 -13.94
N THR A 303 24.96 51.29 -13.03
CA THR A 303 24.04 51.85 -12.05
C THR A 303 22.94 52.68 -12.72
N VAL A 304 21.80 52.75 -12.02
CA VAL A 304 20.67 53.71 -12.12
C VAL A 304 19.51 53.31 -13.03
N GLY A 305 18.33 53.13 -12.42
CA GLY A 305 17.05 53.11 -13.15
C GLY A 305 15.87 52.60 -12.32
N ILE A 306 15.09 53.51 -11.78
CA ILE A 306 13.84 53.34 -11.02
C ILE A 306 12.70 52.87 -11.95
N HIS A 307 11.88 51.89 -11.52
CA HIS A 307 10.41 51.69 -11.70
C HIS A 307 10.06 50.19 -11.56
N ARG A 308 9.27 49.75 -10.56
CA ARG A 308 7.80 49.78 -10.41
C ARG A 308 7.08 48.75 -11.33
N ARG A 309 6.49 47.74 -10.66
CA ARG A 309 5.50 46.73 -11.12
C ARG A 309 5.98 45.74 -12.18
N ASP A 310 6.25 44.50 -11.74
CA ASP A 310 5.59 43.30 -12.25
C ASP A 310 5.98 42.10 -11.37
N SER A 311 4.96 41.50 -10.76
CA SER A 311 5.11 40.43 -9.77
C SER A 311 4.26 39.22 -10.15
N GLU A 312 4.32 38.75 -11.41
CA GLU A 312 3.60 37.52 -11.80
C GLU A 312 4.39 36.55 -12.71
N GLU A 313 5.66 36.83 -13.07
CA GLU A 313 6.40 35.98 -14.03
C GLU A 313 7.53 35.12 -13.44
N SER A 314 7.58 34.94 -12.11
CA SER A 314 8.71 34.24 -11.44
C SER A 314 8.59 32.70 -11.33
N LEU A 315 7.55 32.07 -11.88
CA LEU A 315 7.35 30.60 -11.80
C LEU A 315 7.68 29.84 -13.08
N SER A 316 8.04 30.51 -14.17
CA SER A 316 8.34 29.88 -15.47
C SER A 316 9.83 29.68 -15.75
N ARG A 317 10.72 29.95 -14.78
CA ARG A 317 12.16 29.85 -14.98
C ARG A 317 12.68 28.47 -14.57
N THR A 318 13.05 27.66 -15.54
CA THR A 318 13.74 26.37 -15.32
C THR A 318 15.13 26.65 -14.74
N PHE A 319 15.29 26.40 -13.44
CA PHE A 319 16.59 26.53 -12.78
C PHE A 319 17.54 25.46 -13.34
N THR A 320 18.68 25.91 -13.85
CA THR A 320 19.71 24.97 -14.31
C THR A 320 20.43 24.36 -13.10
N PRO A 321 20.93 23.12 -13.18
CA PRO A 321 21.66 22.48 -12.08
C PRO A 321 22.86 23.32 -11.55
N GLY A 322 23.43 24.18 -12.38
CA GLY A 322 24.48 25.13 -11.98
C GLY A 322 24.00 26.31 -11.14
N GLU A 323 22.77 26.78 -11.35
CA GLU A 323 22.18 27.87 -10.56
C GLU A 323 21.77 27.40 -9.16
N LEU A 324 21.31 26.16 -9.02
CA LEU A 324 21.04 25.53 -7.73
C LEU A 324 22.31 25.33 -6.90
N ALA A 325 23.43 24.97 -7.53
CA ALA A 325 24.71 24.82 -6.85
C ALA A 325 25.27 26.16 -6.30
N LEU A 326 24.96 27.28 -6.96
CA LEU A 326 25.35 28.62 -6.49
C LEU A 326 24.38 29.16 -5.42
N ALA A 327 23.11 28.77 -5.45
CA ALA A 327 22.14 29.14 -4.42
C ALA A 327 22.48 28.52 -3.05
N ALA A 328 23.07 27.32 -3.03
CA ALA A 328 23.49 26.62 -1.81
C ALA A 328 24.63 27.33 -1.04
N GLY A 329 25.34 28.28 -1.66
CA GLY A 329 26.45 29.01 -1.03
C GLY A 329 26.07 30.36 -0.41
N ARG A 330 24.78 30.73 -0.34
CA ARG A 330 24.36 32.02 0.21
C ARG A 330 24.33 31.98 1.75
N PRO A 331 24.97 32.94 2.46
CA PRO A 331 25.07 32.98 3.92
C PRO A 331 23.72 33.21 4.65
N GLN A 332 22.61 33.42 3.91
CA GLN A 332 21.27 33.58 4.47
C GLN A 332 20.60 32.25 4.85
N LEU A 333 21.10 31.10 4.37
CA LEU A 333 20.61 29.78 4.79
C LEU A 333 21.20 29.35 6.15
N GLU A 334 22.36 29.88 6.55
CA GLU A 334 22.92 29.63 7.89
C GLU A 334 22.12 30.32 9.00
N GLU A 335 21.47 31.46 8.74
CA GLU A 335 20.64 32.14 9.75
C GLU A 335 19.32 31.43 10.06
N LEU A 336 18.78 30.65 9.10
CA LEU A 336 17.59 29.82 9.33
C LEU A 336 17.89 28.50 10.06
N SER A 337 19.17 28.09 10.14
CA SER A 337 19.61 26.93 10.92
C SER A 337 19.87 27.21 12.42
N LYS A 338 19.72 28.47 12.87
CA LYS A 338 19.89 28.86 14.28
C LYS A 338 18.57 28.73 15.06
N SER A 339 18.10 27.51 15.24
CA SER A 339 17.09 27.16 16.25
C SER A 339 17.77 26.60 17.53
N PRO A 340 17.12 26.65 18.70
CA PRO A 340 17.80 26.55 19.99
C PRO A 340 18.30 25.14 20.28
N LYS A 341 19.52 25.09 20.82
CA LYS A 341 20.31 23.91 21.17
C LYS A 341 19.55 22.96 22.10
N PHE A 342 19.08 21.83 21.58
CA PHE A 342 18.98 20.59 22.34
C PHE A 342 20.08 19.64 21.87
N SER A 343 20.88 19.18 22.84
CA SER A 343 22.02 18.29 22.68
C SER A 343 21.60 16.93 22.12
N THR A 344 22.11 16.57 20.94
CA THR A 344 22.11 15.22 20.38
C THR A 344 23.37 14.45 20.81
N PRO A 345 23.27 13.17 21.20
CA PRO A 345 24.41 12.27 21.21
C PRO A 345 24.61 11.59 19.85
N LEU A 346 25.89 11.44 19.53
CA LEU A 346 26.58 10.72 18.45
C LEU A 346 25.76 9.67 17.68
N LEU A 347 25.67 9.86 16.36
CA LEU A 347 25.19 8.87 15.39
C LEU A 347 26.26 7.79 15.13
N PRO A 348 25.89 6.50 15.00
CA PRO A 348 26.78 5.45 14.53
C PRO A 348 26.88 5.43 13.00
N THR A 349 28.10 5.22 12.52
CA THR A 349 28.47 4.97 11.12
C THR A 349 27.67 3.80 10.53
N VAL A 350 26.88 4.09 9.49
CA VAL A 350 26.16 3.09 8.69
C VAL A 350 27.17 2.35 7.81
N GLN A 351 27.34 1.05 8.04
CA GLN A 351 27.98 0.14 7.09
C GLN A 351 26.98 -0.17 5.98
N ILE A 352 27.36 0.12 4.74
CA ILE A 352 26.66 -0.26 3.52
C ILE A 352 26.94 -1.76 3.33
N ILE A 353 25.91 -2.59 3.44
CA ILE A 353 25.96 -4.02 3.13
C ILE A 353 25.38 -4.20 1.72
N ASP A 354 26.21 -4.78 0.85
CA ASP A 354 25.89 -5.16 -0.53
C ASP A 354 24.82 -6.27 -0.54
N GLU A 355 23.71 -6.01 -1.24
CA GLU A 355 22.72 -7.02 -1.63
C GLU A 355 23.04 -7.51 -3.04
N ASP A 356 23.77 -8.62 -3.16
CA ASP A 356 23.90 -9.37 -4.41
C ASP A 356 24.42 -10.80 -4.13
N GLU A 357 23.61 -11.68 -3.50
CA GLU A 357 24.04 -13.08 -3.31
C GLU A 357 22.91 -14.13 -3.17
N LEU A 358 21.81 -14.03 -3.93
CA LEU A 358 20.75 -15.08 -3.93
C LEU A 358 20.26 -15.51 -5.32
N ALA A 359 21.17 -15.70 -6.28
CA ALA A 359 20.89 -16.40 -7.53
C ALA A 359 21.98 -17.43 -7.83
N SER A 360 21.98 -18.56 -7.11
CA SER A 360 22.88 -19.68 -7.43
C SER A 360 22.34 -21.03 -6.94
N ARG A 361 22.10 -21.92 -7.91
CA ARG A 361 22.07 -23.39 -7.83
C ARG A 361 20.81 -24.08 -7.30
N VAL A 362 19.91 -24.37 -8.25
CA VAL A 362 19.05 -25.57 -8.20
C VAL A 362 19.74 -26.65 -9.03
N ASP A 363 20.27 -27.66 -8.37
CA ASP A 363 20.80 -28.87 -8.99
C ASP A 363 19.64 -29.77 -9.45
N LEU A 364 19.70 -30.13 -10.74
CA LEU A 364 18.90 -31.16 -11.38
C LEU A 364 19.36 -32.53 -10.88
N ILE A 365 18.55 -33.19 -10.04
CA ILE A 365 18.68 -34.62 -9.80
C ILE A 365 17.51 -35.31 -10.48
N ALA A 366 17.86 -35.99 -11.57
CA ALA A 366 17.01 -36.92 -12.29
C ALA A 366 16.56 -38.05 -11.36
N PHE A 367 15.25 -38.25 -11.25
CA PHE A 367 14.70 -39.52 -10.81
C PHE A 367 14.36 -40.34 -12.05
N ASP A 368 15.34 -41.15 -12.46
CA ASP A 368 15.11 -42.38 -13.22
C ASP A 368 14.22 -43.30 -12.36
N SER A 369 12.98 -43.52 -12.78
CA SER A 369 12.11 -44.57 -12.25
C SER A 369 11.79 -45.56 -13.37
N PRO A 370 12.26 -46.83 -13.30
CA PRO A 370 12.13 -47.77 -14.40
C PRO A 370 10.79 -48.51 -14.38
N PHE A 371 10.13 -48.49 -15.53
CA PHE A 371 9.20 -49.51 -16.05
C PHE A 371 8.00 -49.97 -15.20
N LEU A 372 6.82 -49.46 -15.56
CA LEU A 372 5.61 -50.29 -15.68
C LEU A 372 4.90 -49.94 -16.99
N THR A 373 4.95 -50.88 -17.93
CA THR A 373 4.29 -50.86 -19.23
C THR A 373 2.77 -50.93 -19.04
N ASP A 374 2.07 -49.85 -19.36
CA ASP A 374 0.60 -49.84 -19.42
C ASP A 374 0.11 -50.44 -20.76
N PRO A 375 -0.99 -51.21 -20.78
CA PRO A 375 -1.45 -51.93 -21.97
C PRO A 375 -2.05 -50.98 -23.03
N PRO A 376 -1.94 -51.32 -24.33
CA PRO A 376 -2.43 -50.48 -25.42
C PRO A 376 -3.95 -50.37 -25.42
N GLY A 377 -4.47 -49.25 -24.92
CA GLY A 377 -5.84 -48.82 -25.15
C GLY A 377 -6.03 -48.34 -26.59
N PRO A 378 -7.25 -48.47 -27.16
CA PRO A 378 -7.52 -48.18 -28.57
C PRO A 378 -7.24 -46.71 -28.90
N SER A 379 -6.38 -46.52 -29.89
CA SER A 379 -5.98 -45.25 -30.48
C SER A 379 -7.20 -44.38 -30.79
N SER A 380 -7.46 -43.40 -29.91
CA SER A 380 -8.30 -42.26 -30.25
C SER A 380 -7.60 -41.52 -31.40
N ILE A 381 -8.26 -41.50 -32.55
CA ILE A 381 -7.91 -40.68 -33.70
C ILE A 381 -8.01 -39.22 -33.23
N ALA A 382 -6.91 -38.70 -32.70
CA ALA A 382 -6.78 -37.32 -32.29
C ALA A 382 -6.86 -36.46 -33.55
N SER A 383 -8.01 -35.87 -33.79
CA SER A 383 -8.10 -34.65 -34.61
C SER A 383 -7.03 -33.70 -34.07
N SER A 384 -6.04 -33.38 -34.92
CA SER A 384 -5.03 -32.36 -34.65
C SER A 384 -5.72 -31.00 -34.61
N VAL A 385 -6.44 -30.73 -33.52
CA VAL A 385 -6.98 -29.41 -33.21
C VAL A 385 -5.75 -28.54 -33.04
N ILE A 386 -5.51 -27.66 -34.02
CA ILE A 386 -4.41 -26.71 -34.00
C ILE A 386 -4.58 -25.87 -32.74
N GLU A 387 -3.72 -26.12 -31.76
CA GLU A 387 -3.78 -25.40 -30.50
C GLU A 387 -3.38 -23.95 -30.78
N PRO A 388 -4.23 -22.97 -30.44
CA PRO A 388 -3.95 -21.58 -30.75
C PRO A 388 -2.72 -21.10 -29.97
N ASP A 389 -1.84 -20.37 -30.65
CA ASP A 389 -0.64 -19.76 -30.08
C ASP A 389 -1.04 -18.63 -29.13
N PHE A 390 -0.84 -18.85 -27.82
CA PHE A 390 -1.27 -17.90 -26.79
C PHE A 390 -0.52 -16.57 -26.90
N GLU A 391 0.76 -16.56 -27.28
CA GLU A 391 1.56 -15.34 -27.35
C GLU A 391 1.01 -14.37 -28.40
N LYS A 392 0.73 -14.90 -29.59
CA LYS A 392 0.17 -14.11 -30.69
C LYS A 392 -1.19 -13.52 -30.34
N LEU A 393 -2.05 -14.31 -29.70
CA LEU A 393 -3.38 -13.86 -29.27
C LEU A 393 -3.28 -12.81 -28.16
N TRP A 394 -2.40 -13.03 -27.19
CA TRP A 394 -2.12 -12.09 -26.10
C TRP A 394 -1.66 -10.73 -26.64
N ASP A 395 -0.77 -10.72 -27.63
CA ASP A 395 -0.27 -9.49 -28.24
C ASP A 395 -1.27 -8.81 -29.18
N ALA A 396 -2.11 -9.58 -29.88
CA ALA A 396 -3.22 -9.04 -30.65
C ALA A 396 -4.22 -8.26 -29.76
N LEU A 397 -4.36 -8.64 -28.49
CA LEU A 397 -5.27 -8.03 -27.51
C LEU A 397 -4.63 -6.87 -26.70
N ALA A 398 -3.44 -6.39 -27.06
CA ALA A 398 -2.69 -5.39 -26.28
C ALA A 398 -3.42 -4.05 -26.04
N LYS A 399 -4.43 -3.72 -26.86
CA LYS A 399 -5.15 -2.44 -26.78
C LYS A 399 -5.98 -2.26 -25.50
N GLY A 400 -6.48 -3.35 -24.91
CA GLY A 400 -7.35 -3.29 -23.74
C GLY A 400 -6.70 -3.93 -22.52
N ASN A 401 -5.63 -3.32 -22.04
CA ASN A 401 -4.84 -3.83 -20.93
C ASN A 401 -5.44 -3.46 -19.55
N SER A 402 -5.46 -4.39 -18.62
CA SER A 402 -5.81 -4.19 -17.22
C SER A 402 -5.02 -5.13 -16.34
N ARG A 403 -4.70 -4.69 -15.13
CA ARG A 403 -3.95 -5.47 -14.15
C ARG A 403 -4.52 -5.20 -12.76
N GLY A 404 -4.49 -6.20 -11.90
CA GLY A 404 -4.87 -6.06 -10.51
C GLY A 404 -4.46 -7.27 -9.69
N TRP A 405 -4.79 -7.22 -8.41
CA TRP A 405 -4.65 -8.32 -7.47
C TRP A 405 -6.03 -8.93 -7.20
N CYS A 406 -6.06 -10.23 -6.99
CA CYS A 406 -7.24 -10.95 -6.52
C CYS A 406 -6.83 -11.72 -5.26
N GLU A 407 -7.56 -11.54 -4.17
CA GLU A 407 -7.26 -12.19 -2.88
C GLU A 407 -7.62 -13.69 -2.86
N SER A 408 -8.01 -14.25 -4.00
CA SER A 408 -8.43 -15.65 -4.16
C SER A 408 -7.38 -16.49 -4.87
N ALA A 409 -7.31 -17.77 -4.51
CA ALA A 409 -6.46 -18.76 -5.16
C ALA A 409 -6.80 -18.90 -6.64
N ILE A 410 -5.81 -19.27 -7.45
CA ILE A 410 -5.94 -19.40 -8.90
C ILE A 410 -7.10 -20.35 -9.25
N GLU A 411 -7.26 -21.46 -8.53
CA GLU A 411 -8.32 -22.45 -8.76
C GLU A 411 -9.72 -21.86 -8.53
N GLU A 412 -9.86 -20.99 -7.52
CA GLU A 412 -11.11 -20.33 -7.23
C GLU A 412 -11.44 -19.30 -8.32
N VAL A 413 -10.46 -18.52 -8.76
CA VAL A 413 -10.61 -17.60 -9.88
C VAL A 413 -11.03 -18.34 -11.15
N VAL A 414 -10.37 -19.45 -11.48
CA VAL A 414 -10.73 -20.31 -12.62
C VAL A 414 -12.16 -20.81 -12.49
N ARG A 415 -12.58 -21.26 -11.30
CA ARG A 415 -13.94 -21.75 -11.04
C ARG A 415 -14.99 -20.64 -11.22
N ARG A 416 -14.71 -19.42 -10.75
CA ARG A 416 -15.60 -18.27 -10.94
C ARG A 416 -15.72 -17.90 -12.42
N LEU A 417 -14.60 -17.85 -13.16
CA LEU A 417 -14.60 -17.61 -14.60
C LEU A 417 -15.35 -18.68 -15.39
N GLN A 418 -15.29 -19.96 -14.97
CA GLN A 418 -16.09 -21.05 -15.53
C GLN A 418 -17.60 -20.88 -15.29
N GLY A 419 -17.99 -20.17 -14.23
CA GLY A 419 -19.38 -19.86 -13.91
C GLY A 419 -20.02 -18.78 -14.78
N MET A 420 -19.23 -18.08 -15.61
CA MET A 420 -19.76 -17.06 -16.53
C MET A 420 -20.58 -17.73 -17.64
N LYS A 421 -21.85 -17.33 -17.77
CA LYS A 421 -22.76 -17.86 -18.80
C LYS A 421 -22.29 -17.44 -20.20
N ASP A 422 -22.56 -18.27 -21.20
CA ASP A 422 -22.35 -18.01 -22.63
C ASP A 422 -20.90 -17.73 -23.06
N ARG A 423 -19.93 -18.20 -22.26
CA ARG A 423 -18.50 -18.02 -22.52
C ARG A 423 -17.79 -19.36 -22.51
N ARG A 424 -16.98 -19.61 -23.54
CA ARG A 424 -16.09 -20.77 -23.59
C ARG A 424 -14.74 -20.34 -23.07
N MET A 425 -14.12 -21.16 -22.23
CA MET A 425 -12.80 -20.90 -21.68
C MET A 425 -11.82 -22.01 -22.07
N THR A 426 -10.56 -21.65 -22.28
CA THR A 426 -9.45 -22.59 -22.44
C THR A 426 -8.35 -22.20 -21.47
N VAL A 427 -7.94 -23.13 -20.62
CA VAL A 427 -6.88 -22.93 -19.62
C VAL A 427 -5.63 -23.64 -20.11
N LYS A 428 -4.51 -22.93 -20.15
CA LYS A 428 -3.18 -23.51 -20.37
C LYS A 428 -2.39 -23.44 -19.07
N PRO A 429 -1.67 -24.52 -18.72
CA PRO A 429 -0.96 -24.63 -17.45
C PRO A 429 0.24 -23.68 -17.36
N ALA A 430 0.73 -23.50 -16.13
CA ALA A 430 1.76 -22.52 -15.81
C ALA A 430 3.16 -22.88 -16.36
N ASP A 431 3.42 -24.16 -16.55
CA ASP A 431 4.67 -24.73 -17.08
C ASP A 431 4.87 -24.50 -18.58
N GLN A 432 3.81 -24.22 -19.33
CA GLN A 432 3.89 -23.98 -20.77
C GLN A 432 4.40 -22.57 -21.12
N SER A 433 5.14 -22.45 -22.22
CA SER A 433 5.47 -21.16 -22.85
C SER A 433 4.24 -20.56 -23.57
N PRO A 434 4.16 -19.24 -23.77
CA PRO A 434 5.02 -18.18 -23.24
C PRO A 434 4.69 -17.86 -21.77
N PHE A 435 5.61 -17.31 -20.99
CA PHE A 435 5.39 -16.95 -19.57
C PHE A 435 5.29 -18.16 -18.61
N GLN A 436 6.43 -18.82 -18.40
CA GLN A 436 6.54 -19.88 -17.39
C GLN A 436 6.27 -19.32 -15.98
N GLY A 437 5.47 -20.04 -15.20
CA GLY A 437 5.02 -19.65 -13.85
C GLY A 437 3.65 -18.98 -13.79
N ASP A 438 3.06 -18.60 -14.93
CA ASP A 438 1.74 -17.96 -14.97
C ASP A 438 0.69 -18.91 -15.57
N LEU A 439 -0.47 -19.08 -14.92
CA LEU A 439 -1.61 -19.75 -15.53
C LEU A 439 -2.20 -18.85 -16.63
N LYS A 440 -2.53 -19.42 -17.78
CA LYS A 440 -2.95 -18.69 -18.98
C LYS A 440 -4.36 -19.09 -19.34
N ILE A 441 -5.23 -18.12 -19.57
CA ILE A 441 -6.65 -18.35 -19.80
C ILE A 441 -7.08 -17.58 -21.04
N LEU A 442 -7.71 -18.26 -22.01
CA LEU A 442 -8.35 -17.65 -23.18
C LEU A 442 -9.86 -17.74 -23.02
N ILE A 443 -10.57 -16.62 -23.24
CA ILE A 443 -12.01 -16.51 -23.10
C ILE A 443 -12.61 -16.13 -24.46
N TYR A 444 -13.57 -16.94 -24.91
CA TYR A 444 -14.28 -16.79 -26.18
C TYR A 444 -15.73 -16.41 -25.91
N THR A 445 -16.22 -15.39 -26.60
CA THR A 445 -17.64 -15.02 -26.57
C THR A 445 -18.42 -15.92 -27.54
N SER A 446 -19.56 -16.48 -27.10
CA SER A 446 -20.40 -17.35 -27.93
C SER A 446 -21.19 -16.60 -29.04
N SER A 447 -20.80 -15.36 -29.36
CA SER A 447 -21.51 -14.48 -30.29
C SER A 447 -21.14 -14.81 -31.74
N GLY A 448 -21.97 -15.62 -32.41
CA GLY A 448 -21.99 -15.78 -33.87
C GLY A 448 -21.46 -17.12 -34.38
N GLU A 449 -22.19 -17.72 -35.34
CA GLU A 449 -21.87 -18.96 -36.07
C GLU A 449 -20.60 -18.89 -36.95
N SER A 450 -19.76 -17.88 -36.76
CA SER A 450 -18.51 -17.75 -37.52
C SER A 450 -17.51 -18.81 -37.06
N VAL A 451 -17.05 -19.63 -38.00
CA VAL A 451 -16.13 -20.74 -37.81
C VAL A 451 -14.77 -20.31 -37.21
N ASP A 452 -14.41 -19.03 -37.32
CA ASP A 452 -13.17 -18.46 -36.76
C ASP A 452 -13.43 -17.77 -35.42
N HIS A 453 -13.56 -18.55 -34.35
CA HIS A 453 -13.71 -18.02 -32.99
C HIS A 453 -12.37 -17.47 -32.46
N GLN A 454 -12.06 -16.21 -32.77
CA GLN A 454 -10.96 -15.49 -32.12
C GLN A 454 -11.32 -15.22 -30.65
N PRO A 455 -10.39 -15.38 -29.68
CA PRO A 455 -10.66 -15.07 -28.29
C PRO A 455 -10.86 -13.57 -28.07
N SER A 456 -11.85 -13.23 -27.27
CA SER A 456 -12.23 -11.84 -26.94
C SER A 456 -11.43 -11.31 -25.74
N ALA A 457 -10.92 -12.22 -24.90
CA ALA A 457 -10.01 -11.88 -23.81
C ALA A 457 -8.95 -12.95 -23.59
N ALA A 458 -7.80 -12.51 -23.09
CA ALA A 458 -6.73 -13.35 -22.57
C ALA A 458 -6.35 -12.86 -21.17
N LEU A 459 -6.16 -13.79 -20.24
CA LEU A 459 -5.88 -13.53 -18.84
C LEU A 459 -4.66 -14.35 -18.42
N ARG A 460 -3.73 -13.72 -17.71
CA ARG A 460 -2.62 -14.38 -17.02
C ARG A 460 -2.82 -14.24 -15.53
N LEU A 461 -2.67 -15.35 -14.81
CA LEU A 461 -2.71 -15.39 -13.36
C LEU A 461 -1.35 -15.85 -12.86
N LYS A 462 -0.69 -15.02 -12.06
CA LYS A 462 0.56 -15.36 -11.39
C LYS A 462 0.25 -15.62 -9.93
N GLU A 463 0.63 -16.81 -9.46
CA GLU A 463 0.48 -17.19 -8.06
C GLU A 463 1.43 -16.36 -7.20
N SER A 464 0.96 -15.98 -6.02
CA SER A 464 1.74 -15.34 -4.97
C SER A 464 1.87 -16.28 -3.77
N ASP A 465 2.90 -16.11 -2.95
CA ASP A 465 3.16 -16.93 -1.77
C ASP A 465 2.00 -16.91 -0.75
N ASP A 466 1.14 -15.90 -0.86
CA ASP A 466 -0.04 -15.69 -0.05
C ASP A 466 -1.34 -16.25 -0.67
N GLU A 467 -1.27 -17.21 -1.61
CA GLU A 467 -2.45 -17.79 -2.32
C GLU A 467 -3.32 -16.72 -3.01
N SER A 468 -2.93 -15.45 -2.99
CA SER A 468 -3.50 -14.44 -3.85
C SER A 468 -2.94 -14.65 -5.26
N CYS A 469 -3.61 -14.08 -6.25
CA CYS A 469 -3.06 -14.08 -7.60
C CYS A 469 -3.02 -12.66 -8.18
N LEU A 470 -1.88 -12.35 -8.78
CA LEU A 470 -1.75 -11.18 -9.62
C LEU A 470 -2.34 -11.53 -10.98
N TRP A 471 -3.35 -10.78 -11.40
CA TRP A 471 -4.00 -10.99 -12.68
C TRP A 471 -3.62 -9.90 -13.68
N HIS A 472 -3.43 -10.31 -14.93
CA HIS A 472 -3.18 -9.44 -16.07
C HIS A 472 -4.17 -9.81 -17.16
N LEU A 473 -5.11 -8.91 -17.44
CA LEU A 473 -6.17 -9.07 -18.41
C LEU A 473 -5.89 -8.23 -19.66
N ARG A 474 -6.00 -8.83 -20.83
CA ARG A 474 -6.08 -8.14 -22.12
C ARG A 474 -7.39 -8.50 -22.80
N CYS A 475 -8.22 -7.51 -23.11
CA CYS A 475 -9.56 -7.73 -23.64
C CYS A 475 -9.95 -6.66 -24.64
N ILE A 476 -10.51 -7.06 -25.79
CA ILE A 476 -10.97 -6.13 -26.82
C ILE A 476 -12.36 -5.56 -26.52
N ASP A 477 -13.17 -6.33 -25.79
CA ASP A 477 -14.54 -6.00 -25.43
C ASP A 477 -14.59 -5.32 -24.06
N GLU A 478 -15.08 -4.09 -24.01
CA GLU A 478 -15.12 -3.32 -22.77
C GLU A 478 -16.11 -3.86 -21.75
N GLU A 479 -17.21 -4.48 -22.19
CA GLU A 479 -18.23 -5.07 -21.31
C GLU A 479 -17.68 -6.34 -20.67
N LEU A 480 -17.13 -7.24 -21.47
CA LEU A 480 -16.41 -8.44 -20.99
C LEU A 480 -15.30 -8.08 -20.00
N ARG A 481 -14.54 -7.02 -20.28
CA ARG A 481 -13.49 -6.52 -19.38
C ARG A 481 -14.07 -6.06 -18.04
N LYS A 482 -15.19 -5.33 -18.04
CA LYS A 482 -15.86 -4.88 -16.81
C LYS A 482 -16.38 -6.06 -16.00
N ASP A 483 -17.00 -7.04 -16.65
CA ASP A 483 -17.52 -8.25 -16.00
C ASP A 483 -16.41 -9.07 -15.34
N ILE A 484 -15.30 -9.31 -16.07
CA ILE A 484 -14.16 -10.05 -15.52
C ILE A 484 -13.55 -9.25 -14.36
N LYS A 485 -13.42 -7.92 -14.49
CA LYS A 485 -12.88 -7.11 -13.39
C LYS A 485 -13.77 -7.19 -12.14
N SER A 486 -15.08 -7.03 -12.27
CA SER A 486 -16.02 -7.18 -11.14
C SER A 486 -15.86 -8.53 -10.47
N LEU A 487 -15.84 -9.61 -11.25
CA LEU A 487 -15.69 -10.97 -10.73
C LEU A 487 -14.37 -11.21 -9.99
N LEU A 488 -13.29 -10.53 -10.41
CA LEU A 488 -11.98 -10.60 -9.76
C LEU A 488 -11.85 -9.67 -8.55
N THR A 489 -12.66 -8.60 -8.45
CA THR A 489 -12.63 -7.63 -7.35
C THR A 489 -13.66 -7.89 -6.26
N ASP A 490 -14.77 -8.54 -6.56
CA ASP A 490 -15.89 -8.80 -5.62
C ASP A 490 -15.59 -9.96 -4.65
N SER A 491 -14.32 -10.16 -4.28
CA SER A 491 -13.83 -11.29 -3.46
C SER A 491 -13.73 -10.95 -1.98
#